data_AF-A0A8M1KTL7-F1
#
_entry.id   AF-A0A8M1KTL7-F1
#
_cell.length_a   1.000
_cell.length_b   1.000
_cell.length_c   1.000
_cell.angle_alpha   90.00
_cell.angle_beta   90.00
_cell.angle_gamma   90.00
#
_symmetry.space_group_name_H-M   'P 1'
#
loop_
_entity.id
_entity.type
_entity.pdbx_description
1 polymer ?
#
loop_
_entity_poly.entity_id
_entity_poly.type
_entity_poly.pdbx_seq_one_letter_code
_entity_poly.pdbx_strand_id
1 'polypeptide(L)'
;MPYQWQFKAGETWTDFPLSEDIESDFCNPSRASFIALSVKCDPVCFDTMTCGPHEVRRLSTAPSVLMPDFILTTEWLWYWEDEYGKWVPYSSIKEMHRMSSVYSSDLEKRYQEDNNAVVLFTAGKEHYELSFKDMEQKNVHYGTPRQVRRRPEFISSVGVQTARTRYGGVSASSNTSMLL
;
A
#
# COMPACT_ATOMS: atom_id res chain seq x y z
N MET A 1 -10.49 1.07 -12.30
CA MET A 1 -9.90 1.44 -11.00
C MET A 1 -8.57 0.71 -10.86
N PRO A 2 -7.58 1.22 -10.11
CA PRO A 2 -6.31 0.54 -9.87
C PRO A 2 -6.42 -0.60 -8.85
N TYR A 3 -7.59 -0.73 -8.21
CA TYR A 3 -7.94 -1.78 -7.28
C TYR A 3 -9.37 -2.27 -7.53
N GLN A 4 -9.65 -3.48 -7.03
CA GLN A 4 -10.99 -4.05 -6.99
C GLN A 4 -11.08 -5.05 -5.84
N TRP A 5 -12.11 -4.93 -5.00
CA TRP A 5 -12.35 -5.83 -3.88
C TRP A 5 -13.41 -6.87 -4.24
N GLN A 6 -13.14 -8.13 -3.89
CA GLN A 6 -14.05 -9.25 -4.15
C GLN A 6 -14.17 -10.16 -2.93
N PHE A 7 -15.33 -10.79 -2.77
CA PHE A 7 -15.53 -11.91 -1.84
C PHE A 7 -15.86 -13.18 -2.60
N LYS A 8 -15.58 -14.31 -1.98
CA LYS A 8 -15.84 -15.63 -2.53
C LYS A 8 -17.24 -16.10 -2.14
N ALA A 9 -18.13 -16.26 -3.13
CA ALA A 9 -19.48 -16.81 -2.99
C ALA A 9 -19.54 -18.19 -3.66
N GLY A 10 -19.49 -19.26 -2.85
CA GLY A 10 -19.27 -20.62 -3.35
C GLY A 10 -17.90 -20.73 -4.03
N GLU A 11 -17.89 -21.11 -5.30
CA GLU A 11 -16.67 -21.21 -6.12
C GLU A 11 -16.37 -19.95 -6.96
N THR A 12 -17.16 -18.88 -6.79
CA THR A 12 -17.06 -17.68 -7.64
C THR A 12 -16.63 -16.45 -6.85
N TRP A 13 -15.85 -15.58 -7.48
CA TRP A 13 -15.47 -14.28 -6.92
C TRP A 13 -16.47 -13.22 -7.37
N THR A 14 -17.07 -12.53 -6.41
CA THR A 14 -18.07 -11.48 -6.63
C THR A 14 -17.57 -10.14 -6.12
N ASP A 15 -17.88 -9.07 -6.83
CA ASP A 15 -17.42 -7.72 -6.49
C ASP A 15 -18.10 -7.18 -5.24
N PHE A 16 -17.32 -6.50 -4.39
CA PHE A 16 -17.89 -5.71 -3.31
C PHE A 16 -18.50 -4.41 -3.86
N PRO A 17 -19.77 -4.11 -3.54
CA PRO A 17 -20.41 -2.86 -3.98
C PRO A 17 -19.76 -1.60 -3.36
N LEU A 18 -19.11 -1.74 -2.20
CA LEU A 18 -18.43 -0.66 -1.47
C LEU A 18 -16.91 -0.71 -1.65
N SER A 19 -16.43 -1.10 -2.84
CA SER A 19 -14.99 -1.33 -3.08
C SER A 19 -14.12 -0.10 -2.84
N GLU A 20 -14.62 1.12 -3.07
CA GLU A 20 -13.86 2.36 -2.83
C GLU A 20 -13.76 2.70 -1.34
N ASP A 21 -14.85 2.49 -0.58
CA ASP A 21 -14.85 2.69 0.88
C ASP A 21 -13.94 1.67 1.59
N ILE A 22 -14.01 0.40 1.17
CA ILE A 22 -13.12 -0.66 1.66
C ILE A 22 -11.67 -0.31 1.36
N GLU A 23 -11.36 0.15 0.14
CA GLU A 23 -10.01 0.56 -0.22
C GLU A 23 -9.53 1.73 0.64
N SER A 24 -10.36 2.75 0.84
CA SER A 24 -10.02 3.93 1.66
C SER A 24 -9.61 3.53 3.08
N ASP A 25 -10.39 2.65 3.72
CA ASP A 25 -10.03 2.13 5.04
C ASP A 25 -8.81 1.20 4.97
N PHE A 26 -8.66 0.36 3.95
CA PHE A 26 -7.48 -0.49 3.78
C PHE A 26 -6.20 0.32 3.67
N CYS A 27 -6.18 1.39 2.85
CA CYS A 27 -5.05 2.29 2.68
C CYS A 27 -4.58 2.94 3.99
N ASN A 28 -5.46 3.08 4.98
CA ASN A 28 -5.11 3.63 6.28
C ASN A 28 -4.41 2.56 7.15
N PRO A 29 -3.12 2.73 7.50
CA PRO A 29 -2.39 1.73 8.26
C PRO A 29 -2.93 1.54 9.68
N SER A 30 -3.71 2.46 10.24
CA SER A 30 -4.35 2.31 11.56
C SER A 30 -5.64 1.49 11.53
N ARG A 31 -6.18 1.17 10.34
CA ARG A 31 -7.39 0.36 10.20
C ARG A 31 -7.02 -1.11 10.00
N ALA A 32 -7.62 -1.97 10.82
CA ALA A 32 -7.51 -3.43 10.69
C ALA A 32 -8.69 -4.05 9.92
N SER A 33 -9.79 -3.30 9.76
CA SER A 33 -11.00 -3.77 9.09
C SER A 33 -11.86 -2.62 8.58
N PHE A 34 -12.76 -2.93 7.65
CA PHE A 34 -13.85 -2.07 7.22
C PHE A 34 -15.20 -2.58 7.79
N ILE A 35 -16.05 -1.66 8.25
CA ILE A 35 -17.41 -1.95 8.75
C ILE A 35 -18.40 -1.04 8.02
N ALA A 36 -19.35 -1.64 7.29
CA ALA A 36 -20.46 -0.91 6.68
C ALA A 36 -21.50 -0.56 7.75
N LEU A 37 -21.46 0.65 8.31
CA LEU A 37 -22.34 1.07 9.41
C LEU A 37 -23.84 1.05 9.07
N SER A 38 -24.19 1.12 7.79
CA SER A 38 -25.58 1.15 7.31
C SER A 38 -26.22 -0.23 7.15
N VAL A 39 -25.45 -1.32 7.28
CA VAL A 39 -25.94 -2.70 7.08
C VAL A 39 -25.38 -3.58 8.19
N LYS A 40 -26.20 -4.47 8.78
CA LYS A 40 -25.69 -5.55 9.63
C LYS A 40 -24.93 -6.56 8.73
N CYS A 41 -23.68 -6.25 8.46
CA CYS A 41 -22.75 -7.11 7.74
C CYS A 41 -21.52 -7.38 8.61
N ASP A 42 -20.92 -8.54 8.39
CA ASP A 42 -19.64 -8.86 8.99
C ASP A 42 -18.56 -7.87 8.50
N PRO A 43 -17.58 -7.52 9.34
CA PRO A 43 -16.47 -6.67 8.95
C PRO A 43 -15.60 -7.36 7.88
N VAL A 44 -15.06 -6.57 6.96
CA VAL A 44 -13.95 -7.03 6.11
C VAL A 44 -12.66 -6.89 6.92
N CYS A 45 -12.09 -8.00 7.38
CA CYS A 45 -10.83 -8.04 8.11
C CYS A 45 -9.66 -8.04 7.13
N PHE A 46 -8.80 -7.03 7.21
CA PHE A 46 -7.70 -6.83 6.25
C PHE A 46 -6.52 -7.77 6.47
N ASP A 47 -6.26 -8.13 7.73
CA ASP A 47 -5.10 -8.96 8.08
C ASP A 47 -5.35 -10.43 7.71
N THR A 48 -6.60 -10.90 7.83
CA THR A 48 -6.99 -12.27 7.44
C THR A 48 -7.56 -12.37 6.03
N MET A 49 -7.88 -11.24 5.40
CA MET A 49 -8.60 -11.18 4.12
C MET A 49 -9.90 -12.00 4.14
N THR A 50 -10.77 -11.70 5.12
CA THR A 50 -12.06 -12.38 5.31
C THR A 50 -13.21 -11.41 5.58
N CYS A 51 -14.45 -11.85 5.33
CA CYS A 51 -15.69 -11.16 5.71
C CYS A 51 -16.71 -12.20 6.19
N GLY A 52 -16.83 -12.34 7.51
CA GLY A 52 -17.56 -13.44 8.12
C GLY A 52 -16.96 -14.78 7.68
N PRO A 53 -17.75 -15.72 7.13
CA PRO A 53 -17.25 -17.00 6.63
C PRO A 53 -16.60 -16.92 5.23
N HIS A 54 -16.63 -15.75 4.57
CA HIS A 54 -16.20 -15.63 3.18
C HIS A 54 -14.74 -15.18 3.08
N GLU A 55 -14.00 -15.79 2.16
CA GLU A 55 -12.69 -15.29 1.72
C GLU A 55 -12.86 -13.97 0.96
N VAL A 56 -11.92 -13.05 1.13
CA VAL A 56 -11.86 -11.76 0.46
C VAL A 56 -10.53 -11.65 -0.29
N ARG A 57 -10.52 -10.92 -1.41
CA ARG A 57 -9.27 -10.53 -2.07
C ARG A 57 -9.34 -9.12 -2.60
N ARG A 58 -8.17 -8.48 -2.64
CA ARG A 58 -7.92 -7.23 -3.34
C ARG A 58 -7.14 -7.52 -4.61
N LEU A 59 -7.71 -7.17 -5.76
CA LEU A 59 -6.99 -7.13 -7.04
C LEU A 59 -6.30 -5.77 -7.18
N SER A 60 -5.16 -5.73 -7.85
CA SER A 60 -4.32 -4.53 -7.96
C SER A 60 -3.68 -4.43 -9.33
N THR A 61 -3.43 -3.20 -9.79
CA THR A 61 -2.51 -2.95 -10.90
C THR A 61 -1.07 -3.26 -10.50
N ALA A 62 -0.17 -3.30 -11.49
CA ALA A 62 1.25 -3.52 -11.24
C ALA A 62 1.82 -2.50 -10.24
N PRO A 63 2.74 -2.91 -9.34
CA PRO A 63 3.44 -1.99 -8.45
C PRO A 63 4.18 -0.89 -9.23
N SER A 64 4.12 0.35 -8.75
CA SER A 64 4.78 1.49 -9.40
C SER A 64 6.31 1.31 -9.51
N VAL A 65 6.92 0.59 -8.57
CA VAL A 65 8.37 0.28 -8.60
C VAL A 65 8.78 -0.65 -9.74
N LEU A 66 7.85 -1.44 -10.29
CA LEU A 66 8.10 -2.34 -11.43
C LEU A 66 7.72 -1.69 -12.76
N MET A 67 6.73 -0.80 -12.76
CA MET A 67 6.18 -0.17 -13.97
C MET A 67 6.06 1.36 -13.80
N PRO A 68 7.17 2.09 -13.56
CA PRO A 68 7.13 3.51 -13.17
C PRO A 68 6.52 4.44 -14.22
N ASP A 69 6.58 4.07 -15.50
CA ASP A 69 6.05 4.87 -16.61
C ASP A 69 4.55 4.64 -16.86
N PHE A 70 3.93 3.65 -16.19
CA PHE A 70 2.52 3.31 -16.38
C PHE A 70 1.64 4.11 -15.43
N ILE A 71 0.58 4.69 -16.01
CA ILE A 71 -0.45 5.40 -15.24
C ILE A 71 -1.22 4.42 -14.37
N LEU A 72 -1.67 4.88 -13.19
CA LEU A 72 -2.52 4.10 -12.29
C LEU A 72 -1.88 2.78 -11.84
N THR A 73 -0.55 2.72 -11.78
CA THR A 73 0.15 1.67 -11.03
C THR A 73 -0.15 1.82 -9.54
N THR A 74 0.01 0.72 -8.79
CA THR A 74 -0.22 0.73 -7.35
C THR A 74 1.06 1.19 -6.66
N GLU A 75 1.01 2.38 -6.04
CA GLU A 75 2.07 2.84 -5.15
C GLU A 75 1.89 2.18 -3.78
N TRP A 76 2.89 1.42 -3.34
CA TRP A 76 2.87 0.74 -2.04
C TRP A 76 3.73 1.50 -1.05
N LEU A 77 3.11 1.81 0.09
CA LEU A 77 3.72 2.49 1.22
C LEU A 77 3.91 1.49 2.36
N TRP A 78 5.01 1.66 3.08
CA TRP A 78 5.37 0.82 4.21
C TRP A 78 5.34 1.67 5.48
N TYR A 79 4.87 1.07 6.57
CA TYR A 79 4.74 1.69 7.87
C TYR A 79 5.23 0.76 8.97
N TRP A 80 5.74 1.32 10.06
CA TRP A 80 5.98 0.60 11.31
C TRP A 80 5.20 1.25 12.44
N GLU A 81 4.78 0.46 13.42
CA GLU A 81 4.07 0.96 14.59
C GLU A 81 5.07 1.39 15.69
N ASP A 82 4.97 2.63 16.16
CA ASP A 82 5.80 3.12 17.26
C ASP A 82 5.31 2.67 18.64
N GLU A 83 6.04 3.03 19.71
CA GLU A 83 5.63 2.70 21.09
C GLU A 83 4.27 3.24 21.52
N TYR A 84 3.73 4.22 20.81
CA TYR A 84 2.44 4.85 21.12
C TYR A 84 1.30 4.30 20.25
N GLY A 85 1.55 3.26 19.44
CA GLY A 85 0.57 2.68 18.53
C GLY A 85 0.33 3.54 17.27
N LYS A 86 1.24 4.47 16.96
CA LYS A 86 1.15 5.30 15.75
C LYS A 86 1.93 4.64 14.61
N TRP A 87 1.28 4.55 13.47
CA TRP A 87 1.91 4.10 12.23
C TRP A 87 2.78 5.20 11.61
N VAL A 88 4.07 4.96 11.59
CA VAL A 88 5.09 5.86 11.05
C VAL A 88 5.53 5.35 9.67
N PRO A 89 5.47 6.17 8.61
CA PRO A 89 5.91 5.76 7.29
C PRO A 89 7.43 5.56 7.25
N TYR A 90 7.89 4.58 6.45
CA TYR A 90 9.28 4.53 6.01
C TYR A 90 9.50 5.59 4.93
N SER A 91 9.55 6.86 5.35
CA SER A 91 9.97 8.00 4.55
C SER A 91 11.30 8.53 5.11
N SER A 92 12.05 9.35 4.35
CA SER A 92 13.17 10.08 4.97
C SER A 92 12.56 10.94 6.06
N ILE A 93 12.78 10.57 7.33
CA ILE A 93 12.34 11.34 8.48
C ILE A 93 13.17 12.63 8.51
N LYS A 94 12.79 13.60 7.66
CA LYS A 94 13.43 14.92 7.56
C LYS A 94 13.26 15.71 8.86
N GLU A 95 12.30 15.33 9.70
CA GLU A 95 11.97 16.06 10.93
C GLU A 95 12.77 15.62 12.17
N MET A 96 13.60 14.58 12.12
CA MET A 96 14.26 14.07 13.35
C MET A 96 15.77 13.77 13.26
N HIS A 97 16.52 14.29 12.28
CA HIS A 97 17.96 13.96 12.12
C HIS A 97 18.27 12.44 12.07
N ARG A 98 17.24 11.59 11.92
CA ARG A 98 17.30 10.13 11.88
C ARG A 98 16.91 9.70 10.48
N MET A 99 17.84 9.88 9.54
CA MET A 99 17.63 9.37 8.19
C MET A 99 17.62 7.84 8.27
N SER A 100 16.47 7.24 7.98
CA SER A 100 16.42 5.82 7.62
C SER A 100 17.22 5.63 6.32
N SER A 101 17.97 4.54 6.24
CA SER A 101 18.69 4.14 5.03
C SER A 101 17.81 3.46 3.99
N VAL A 102 16.54 3.19 4.33
CA VAL A 102 15.55 2.61 3.42
C VAL A 102 14.29 3.47 3.37
N TYR A 103 13.68 3.51 2.20
CA TYR A 103 12.38 4.13 1.92
C TYR A 103 11.35 3.06 1.56
N SER A 104 10.07 3.42 1.59
CA SER A 104 8.97 2.53 1.18
C SER A 104 9.19 1.93 -0.21
N SER A 105 9.73 2.71 -1.17
CA SER A 105 10.05 2.22 -2.52
C SER A 105 11.18 1.19 -2.54
N ASP A 106 12.18 1.32 -1.66
CA ASP A 106 13.29 0.36 -1.52
C ASP A 106 12.83 -0.95 -0.89
N LEU A 107 11.95 -0.86 0.11
CA LEU A 107 11.32 -2.02 0.75
C LEU A 107 10.40 -2.73 -0.24
N GLU A 108 9.59 -1.97 -0.98
CA GLU A 108 8.69 -2.52 -1.98
C GLU A 108 9.42 -3.26 -3.09
N LYS A 109 10.53 -2.71 -3.63
CA LYS A 109 11.35 -3.41 -4.62
C LYS A 109 11.82 -4.77 -4.11
N ARG A 110 12.39 -4.81 -2.90
CA ARG A 110 12.87 -6.05 -2.28
C ARG A 110 11.73 -7.04 -2.01
N TYR A 111 10.56 -6.55 -1.60
CA TYR A 111 9.38 -7.39 -1.38
C TYR A 111 8.88 -8.04 -2.68
N GLN A 112 8.98 -7.33 -3.82
CA GLN A 112 8.65 -7.90 -5.13
C GLN A 112 9.65 -8.97 -5.59
N GLU A 113 10.91 -8.89 -5.14
CA GLU A 113 11.95 -9.89 -5.42
C GLU A 113 11.78 -11.15 -4.55
N ASP A 114 11.59 -10.97 -3.25
CA ASP A 114 11.32 -12.04 -2.29
C ASP A 114 10.49 -11.53 -1.10
N ASN A 115 9.23 -11.95 -1.05
CA ASN A 115 8.29 -11.59 0.00
C ASN A 115 8.51 -12.30 1.35
N ASN A 116 9.52 -13.18 1.44
CA ASN A 116 9.96 -13.80 2.69
C ASN A 116 11.33 -13.30 3.16
N ALA A 117 11.95 -12.36 2.44
CA ALA A 117 13.27 -11.86 2.78
C ALA A 117 13.29 -11.09 4.11
N VAL A 118 14.49 -11.02 4.68
CA VAL A 118 14.82 -10.15 5.81
C VAL A 118 15.71 -9.02 5.29
N VAL A 119 15.29 -7.77 5.54
CA VAL A 119 16.02 -6.57 5.13
C VAL A 119 16.75 -5.98 6.33
N LEU A 120 18.06 -5.81 6.21
CA LEU A 120 18.88 -5.09 7.18
C LEU A 120 18.96 -3.61 6.80
N PHE A 121 18.73 -2.72 7.75
CA PHE A 121 18.85 -1.28 7.54
C PHE A 121 19.24 -0.54 8.82
N THR A 122 19.58 0.73 8.67
CA THR A 122 19.88 1.66 9.76
C THR A 122 18.86 2.78 9.83
N ALA A 123 18.57 3.26 11.04
CA ALA A 123 17.88 4.51 11.28
C ALA A 123 18.59 5.29 12.40
N GLY A 124 19.20 6.42 12.04
CA GLY A 124 20.13 7.09 12.95
C GLY A 124 21.38 6.24 13.21
N LYS A 125 21.66 5.90 14.48
CA LYS A 125 22.81 5.05 14.88
C LYS A 125 22.43 3.59 15.12
N GLU A 126 21.15 3.28 15.00
CA GLU A 126 20.58 1.99 15.35
C GLU A 126 20.46 1.09 14.12
N HIS A 127 20.64 -0.20 14.33
CA HIS A 127 20.53 -1.24 13.31
C HIS A 127 19.24 -2.03 13.50
N TYR A 128 18.56 -2.31 12.40
CA TYR A 128 17.27 -2.98 12.37
C TYR A 128 17.25 -4.11 11.36
N GLU A 129 16.42 -5.11 11.65
CA GLU A 129 16.00 -6.13 10.70
C GLU A 129 14.49 -5.99 10.48
N LEU A 130 14.04 -6.08 9.23
CA LEU A 130 12.63 -6.14 8.86
C LEU A 130 12.38 -7.49 8.18
N SER A 131 11.50 -8.30 8.77
CA SER A 131 11.02 -9.56 8.18
C SER A 131 9.75 -9.29 7.39
N PHE A 132 9.78 -9.53 6.07
CA PHE A 132 8.58 -9.40 5.24
C PHE A 132 7.55 -10.48 5.54
N LYS A 133 8.02 -11.69 5.84
CA LYS A 133 7.15 -12.83 6.18
C LYS A 133 6.34 -12.57 7.44
N ASP A 134 7.03 -12.09 8.47
CA ASP A 134 6.41 -11.88 9.79
C ASP A 134 5.72 -10.52 9.89
N MET A 135 5.96 -9.62 8.93
CA MET A 135 5.50 -8.23 8.95
C MET A 135 5.92 -7.52 10.24
N GLU A 136 7.19 -7.69 10.62
CA GLU A 136 7.77 -7.12 11.83
C GLU A 136 9.15 -6.53 11.57
N GLN A 137 9.47 -5.42 12.24
CA GLN A 137 10.83 -4.93 12.39
C GLN A 137 11.30 -5.12 13.83
N LYS A 138 12.61 -5.29 14.03
CA LYS A 138 13.22 -5.31 15.35
C LYS A 138 14.58 -4.63 15.33
N ASN A 139 14.93 -3.96 16.42
CA ASN A 139 16.30 -3.48 16.60
C ASN A 139 17.20 -4.69 16.88
N VAL A 140 18.35 -4.77 16.20
CA VAL A 140 19.28 -5.91 16.30
C VAL A 140 19.85 -6.06 17.71
N HIS A 141 20.08 -4.95 18.41
CA HIS A 141 20.65 -4.95 19.76
C HIS A 141 19.60 -5.20 20.83
N TYR A 142 18.46 -4.49 20.80
CA TYR A 142 17.44 -4.58 21.84
C TYR A 142 16.43 -5.72 21.62
N GLY A 143 16.25 -6.17 20.38
CA GLY A 143 15.37 -7.29 20.04
C GLY A 143 13.87 -7.01 20.11
N THR A 144 13.42 -5.84 20.59
CA THR A 144 11.99 -5.50 20.69
C THR A 144 11.33 -5.46 19.31
N PRO A 145 10.34 -6.32 19.03
CA PRO A 145 9.63 -6.31 17.76
C PRO A 145 8.62 -5.16 17.70
N ARG A 146 8.42 -4.62 16.50
CA ARG A 146 7.40 -3.64 16.13
C ARG A 146 6.68 -4.13 14.90
N GLN A 147 5.36 -3.98 14.88
CA GLN A 147 4.55 -4.38 13.72
C GLN A 147 4.87 -3.50 12.51
N VAL A 148 4.79 -4.10 11.33
CA VAL A 148 4.97 -3.46 10.04
C VAL A 148 3.72 -3.67 9.21
N ARG A 149 3.29 -2.64 8.48
CA ARG A 149 2.15 -2.73 7.54
C ARG A 149 2.56 -2.20 6.19
N ARG A 150 2.18 -2.95 5.17
CA ARG A 150 2.25 -2.57 3.75
C ARG A 150 0.86 -2.17 3.29
N ARG A 151 0.65 -0.92 2.87
CA ARG A 151 -0.63 -0.36 2.40
C ARG A 151 -0.45 0.44 1.11
N PRO A 152 -1.39 0.40 0.17
CA PRO A 152 -1.30 1.19 -1.05
C PRO A 152 -1.65 2.66 -0.77
N GLU A 153 -1.12 3.59 -1.55
CA GLU A 153 -1.63 4.97 -1.55
C GLU A 153 -3.06 4.99 -2.11
N PHE A 154 -3.96 5.67 -1.40
CA PHE A 154 -5.36 5.75 -1.81
C PHE A 154 -5.54 6.67 -3.01
N ILE A 155 -6.23 6.17 -4.04
CA ILE A 155 -6.69 6.98 -5.17
C ILE A 155 -8.19 6.77 -5.37
N SER A 156 -8.94 7.86 -5.21
CA SER A 156 -10.38 7.85 -5.44
C SER A 156 -10.71 7.73 -6.93
N SER A 157 -11.96 7.38 -7.22
CA SER A 157 -12.54 7.41 -8.57
C SER A 157 -12.31 8.77 -9.26
N VAL A 158 -12.45 9.88 -8.53
CA VAL A 158 -12.13 11.23 -9.01
C VAL A 158 -10.63 11.40 -9.31
N GLY A 159 -9.77 10.88 -8.43
CA GLY A 159 -8.32 10.87 -8.64
C GLY A 159 -7.92 10.10 -9.90
N VAL A 160 -8.55 8.95 -10.15
CA VAL A 160 -8.35 8.14 -11.36
C VAL A 160 -8.72 8.92 -12.63
N GLN A 161 -9.86 9.61 -12.64
CA GLN A 161 -10.26 10.43 -13.80
C GLN A 161 -9.28 11.58 -14.02
N THR A 162 -8.83 12.23 -12.95
CA THR A 162 -7.85 13.31 -13.02
C THR A 162 -6.53 12.84 -13.62
N ALA A 163 -6.02 11.68 -13.18
CA ALA A 163 -4.79 11.08 -13.72
C ALA A 163 -4.93 10.77 -15.21
N ARG A 164 -6.05 10.16 -15.62
CA ARG A 164 -6.32 9.84 -17.03
C ARG A 164 -6.36 11.09 -17.91
N THR A 165 -7.01 12.16 -17.47
CA THR A 165 -7.07 13.42 -18.22
C THR A 165 -5.70 14.07 -18.37
N ARG A 166 -4.88 14.07 -17.31
CA ARG A 166 -3.50 14.61 -17.38
C ARG A 166 -2.65 13.87 -18.40
N TYR A 167 -2.69 12.54 -18.40
CA TYR A 167 -1.91 11.74 -19.35
C TYR A 167 -2.47 11.78 -20.78
N GLY A 168 -3.80 11.79 -20.96
CA GLY A 168 -4.43 11.94 -22.27
C GLY A 168 -4.22 13.32 -22.92
N GLY A 169 -3.99 14.37 -22.11
CA GLY A 169 -3.65 15.71 -22.59
C GLY A 169 -2.22 15.84 -23.13
N VAL A 170 -1.28 15.01 -22.69
CA VAL A 170 0.13 15.05 -23.12
C VAL A 170 0.29 14.53 -24.56
N SER A 171 -0.61 13.66 -25.03
CA SER A 171 -0.63 13.20 -26.43
C SER A 171 -1.20 14.20 -27.44
N ALA A 172 -1.79 15.32 -27.01
CA ALA A 172 -2.48 16.26 -27.89
C ALA A 172 -1.68 17.53 -28.25
N SER A 173 -0.47 17.73 -27.69
CA SER A 173 0.35 18.92 -27.96
C SER A 173 1.71 18.55 -28.53
N SER A 174 1.73 18.01 -29.75
CA SER A 174 2.89 18.04 -30.64
C SER A 174 2.43 17.88 -32.08
N ASN A 175 2.09 18.99 -32.74
CA ASN A 175 2.47 19.26 -34.13
C ASN A 175 1.96 20.63 -34.59
N THR A 176 2.67 21.18 -35.59
CA THR A 176 2.52 22.48 -36.27
C THR A 176 3.05 23.68 -35.47
N SER A 177 4.02 24.48 -35.91
CA SER A 177 4.49 24.77 -37.27
C SER A 177 5.89 25.41 -37.20
N MET A 178 6.84 24.94 -38.01
CA MET A 178 7.97 25.77 -38.47
C MET A 178 8.24 25.40 -39.93
N LEU A 179 7.55 26.07 -40.83
CA LEU A 179 7.96 26.31 -42.21
C LEU A 179 7.45 27.71 -42.56
N LEU A 180 8.36 28.69 -42.51
CA LEU A 180 8.74 29.61 -43.58
C LEU A 180 9.96 30.42 -43.10
#